data_AF-A0A318S9D5-F1
#
_entry.id   AF-A0A318S9D5-F1
#
_cell.length_a   1.000
_cell.length_b   1.000
_cell.length_c   1.000
_cell.angle_alpha   90.00
_cell.angle_beta   90.00
_cell.angle_gamma   90.00
#
_symmetry.space_group_name_H-M   'P 1'
#
loop_
_entity.id
_entity.type
_entity.pdbx_description
1 polymer ?
#
loop_
_entity_poly.entity_id
_entity_poly.type
_entity_poly.pdbx_seq_one_letter_code
_entity_poly.pdbx_strand_id
1 'polypeptide(L)'
;MREIKILSENPIEQIWLHLSKWESKTLALRLIRERANESGEALDEERADAKAQGLAYCLRNAREYLRDPAASWNKRLLNGYYGLMSLVGAIMIADPRNDYDLAKFELAAKMGHGLNNVDDPHTPFPDAQKVYVTEDGLLVRYLASLGVSNRDLKLGRKDAERVLGTPDPRLMSLDTLLASIPELHDLYFDVTGRQPLSVGVFFHSDLNWNSARGDEGGDLVGEFLRAIRLFDASVEEPDRGVWLGLRSNAAFDEHAARSQFRLPFEKYQTYRDDHDGREYLAGFLPTSSSANWKSSTGAYGSAMADTVYAAPLVGRITDTIAVHYCLMYALSIIVRYRPSLWREISEGRHDDYFALIKYYFEAFVRVVPELALARIAAASVHAFQPGSLHAPS
;
A
#
# COMPACT_ATOMS: atom_id res chain seq x y z
N MET A 1 13.59 15.92 -1.21
CA MET A 1 12.32 15.37 -1.70
C MET A 1 11.25 16.42 -1.49
N ARG A 2 10.37 16.67 -2.47
CA ARG A 2 9.28 17.66 -2.33
C ARG A 2 8.31 17.20 -1.23
N GLU A 3 7.73 18.13 -0.49
CA GLU A 3 6.75 17.84 0.56
C GLU A 3 5.43 18.58 0.29
N ILE A 4 4.31 17.89 0.48
CA ILE A 4 2.95 18.43 0.38
C ILE A 4 2.28 18.24 1.73
N LYS A 5 2.09 19.34 2.46
CA LYS A 5 1.34 19.36 3.72
C LYS A 5 -0.09 19.82 3.46
N ILE A 6 -1.06 19.04 3.90
CA ILE A 6 -2.49 19.32 3.81
C ILE A 6 -3.04 19.38 5.23
N LEU A 7 -3.51 20.55 5.65
CA LEU A 7 -4.23 20.72 6.92
C LEU A 7 -5.67 21.12 6.60
N SER A 8 -6.64 20.24 6.87
CA SER A 8 -8.03 20.49 6.50
C SER A 8 -9.01 19.68 7.34
N GLU A 9 -10.18 20.24 7.61
CA GLU A 9 -11.31 19.51 8.20
C GLU A 9 -11.75 18.33 7.32
N ASN A 10 -11.52 18.43 6.00
CA ASN A 10 -11.77 17.34 5.07
C ASN A 10 -10.51 17.08 4.20
N PRO A 11 -9.55 16.30 4.71
CA PRO A 11 -8.28 16.05 4.02
C PRO A 11 -8.45 15.41 2.64
N ILE A 12 -9.46 14.54 2.47
CA ILE A 12 -9.67 13.84 1.20
C ILE A 12 -10.14 14.81 0.09
N GLU A 13 -10.96 15.82 0.40
CA GLU A 13 -11.31 16.87 -0.57
C GLU A 13 -10.07 17.65 -1.01
N GLN A 14 -9.18 17.97 -0.07
CA GLN A 14 -7.96 18.69 -0.41
C GLN A 14 -6.99 17.86 -1.23
N ILE A 15 -6.87 16.57 -0.96
CA ILE A 15 -6.09 15.64 -1.80
C ILE A 15 -6.62 15.66 -3.24
N TRP A 16 -7.94 15.58 -3.41
CA TRP A 16 -8.57 15.66 -4.73
C TRP A 16 -8.37 17.04 -5.38
N LEU A 17 -8.48 18.14 -4.64
CA LEU A 17 -8.17 19.47 -5.17
C LEU A 17 -6.72 19.60 -5.66
N HIS A 18 -5.77 18.95 -4.97
CA HIS A 18 -4.39 18.88 -5.42
C HIS A 18 -4.24 18.07 -6.72
N LEU A 19 -4.84 16.89 -6.79
CA LEU A 19 -4.86 16.08 -8.02
C LEU A 19 -5.51 16.86 -9.18
N SER A 20 -6.62 17.56 -8.92
CA SER A 20 -7.38 18.29 -9.92
C SER A 20 -6.64 19.47 -10.54
N LYS A 21 -5.57 19.97 -9.91
CA LYS A 21 -4.67 20.95 -10.56
C LYS A 21 -4.17 20.41 -11.89
N TRP A 22 -3.84 19.13 -11.95
CA TRP A 22 -3.26 18.50 -13.15
C TRP A 22 -4.30 17.93 -14.11
N GLU A 23 -5.60 18.13 -13.86
CA GLU A 23 -6.63 18.01 -14.90
C GLU A 23 -6.48 19.12 -15.96
N SER A 24 -5.80 20.23 -15.62
CA SER A 24 -5.37 21.25 -16.58
C SER A 24 -4.09 20.81 -17.28
N LYS A 25 -4.13 20.70 -18.61
CA LYS A 25 -2.95 20.35 -19.44
C LYS A 25 -1.78 21.31 -19.19
N THR A 26 -2.04 22.59 -18.98
CA THR A 26 -0.99 23.59 -18.69
C THR A 26 -0.27 23.32 -17.37
N LEU A 27 -1.02 22.99 -16.31
CA LEU A 27 -0.44 22.67 -15.01
C LEU A 27 0.21 21.29 -15.00
N ALA A 28 -0.37 20.33 -15.72
CA ALA A 28 0.25 19.02 -15.95
C ALA A 28 1.59 19.16 -16.67
N LEU A 29 1.67 19.97 -17.75
CA LEU A 29 2.91 20.22 -18.48
C LEU A 29 3.98 20.85 -17.59
N ARG A 30 3.57 21.80 -16.74
CA ARG A 30 4.46 22.39 -15.74
C ARG A 30 5.02 21.34 -14.77
N LEU A 31 4.17 20.47 -14.23
CA LEU A 31 4.61 19.37 -13.36
C LEU A 31 5.61 18.45 -14.08
N ILE A 32 5.30 18.01 -15.29
CA ILE A 32 6.14 17.09 -16.07
C ILE A 32 7.52 17.70 -16.30
N ARG A 33 7.59 18.98 -16.70
CA ARG A 33 8.85 19.70 -16.90
C ARG A 33 9.63 19.90 -15.59
N GLU A 34 8.95 20.28 -14.51
CA GLU A 34 9.56 20.38 -13.17
C GLU A 34 10.22 19.06 -12.77
N ARG A 35 9.50 17.95 -12.91
CA ARG A 35 10.02 16.60 -12.60
C ARG A 35 11.18 16.19 -13.51
N ALA A 36 11.11 16.48 -14.81
CA ALA A 36 12.18 16.15 -15.75
C ALA A 36 13.47 16.90 -15.36
N ASN A 37 13.36 18.20 -15.06
CA ASN A 37 14.47 19.01 -14.59
C ASN A 37 15.06 18.48 -13.27
N GLU A 38 14.21 18.13 -12.29
CA GLU A 38 14.64 17.58 -10.99
C GLU A 38 15.33 16.22 -11.12
N SER A 39 14.92 15.40 -12.09
CA SER A 39 15.51 14.08 -12.34
C SER A 39 16.68 14.10 -13.32
N GLY A 40 16.99 15.25 -13.92
CA GLY A 40 18.03 15.37 -14.95
C GLY A 40 17.68 14.66 -16.27
N GLU A 41 16.40 14.36 -16.50
CA GLU A 41 15.92 13.67 -17.70
C GLU A 41 15.71 14.65 -18.85
N ALA A 42 16.32 14.36 -20.00
CA ALA A 42 16.09 15.13 -21.21
C ALA A 42 14.67 14.82 -21.74
N LEU A 43 13.81 15.83 -21.75
CA LEU A 43 12.44 15.71 -22.23
C LEU A 43 12.19 16.71 -23.36
N ASP A 44 11.98 16.21 -24.57
CA ASP A 44 11.57 17.03 -25.69
C ASP A 44 10.12 17.53 -25.51
N GLU A 45 9.79 18.60 -26.23
CA GLU A 45 8.50 19.29 -26.06
C GLU A 45 7.29 18.46 -26.53
N GLU A 46 7.46 17.62 -27.55
CA GLU A 46 6.38 16.77 -28.05
C GLU A 46 6.00 15.71 -27.00
N ARG A 47 7.01 15.06 -26.41
CA ARG A 47 6.84 14.08 -25.35
C ARG A 47 6.30 14.71 -24.07
N ALA A 48 6.75 15.92 -23.72
CA ALA A 48 6.22 16.66 -22.58
C ALA A 48 4.74 16.98 -22.76
N ASP A 49 4.34 17.44 -23.95
CA ASP A 49 2.96 17.76 -24.29
C ASP A 49 2.06 16.52 -24.28
N ALA A 50 2.52 15.41 -24.87
CA ALA A 50 1.81 14.13 -24.87
C ALA A 50 1.59 13.58 -23.45
N LYS A 51 2.63 13.62 -22.60
CA LYS A 51 2.52 13.23 -21.18
C LYS A 51 1.55 14.13 -20.42
N ALA A 52 1.62 15.45 -20.62
CA ALA A 52 0.72 16.40 -19.97
C ALA A 52 -0.75 16.15 -20.33
N GLN A 53 -1.02 15.87 -21.61
CA GLN A 53 -2.36 15.55 -22.08
C GLN A 53 -2.87 14.22 -21.51
N GLY A 54 -2.02 13.19 -21.48
CA GLY A 54 -2.34 11.89 -20.90
C GLY A 54 -2.60 11.96 -19.40
N LEU A 55 -1.75 12.68 -18.64
CA LEU A 55 -1.93 12.89 -17.21
C LEU A 55 -3.27 13.57 -16.90
N ALA A 56 -3.57 14.66 -17.61
CA ALA A 56 -4.82 15.38 -17.45
C ALA A 56 -6.04 14.52 -17.76
N TYR A 57 -5.97 13.69 -18.80
CA TYR A 57 -7.03 12.76 -19.16
C TYR A 57 -7.25 11.69 -18.08
N CYS A 58 -6.18 11.02 -17.64
CA CYS A 58 -6.25 9.99 -16.62
C CYS A 58 -6.81 10.52 -15.29
N LEU A 59 -6.43 11.73 -14.88
CA LEU A 59 -6.93 12.32 -13.64
C LEU A 59 -8.42 12.71 -13.70
N ARG A 60 -8.89 13.22 -14.84
CA ARG A 60 -10.34 13.46 -15.04
C ARG A 60 -11.13 12.17 -14.91
N ASN A 61 -10.71 11.11 -15.62
CA ASN A 61 -11.37 9.81 -15.53
C ASN A 61 -11.33 9.23 -14.11
N ALA A 62 -10.17 9.30 -13.44
CA ALA A 62 -10.03 8.82 -12.07
C ALA A 62 -11.01 9.54 -11.13
N ARG A 63 -11.13 10.86 -11.27
CA ARG A 63 -12.08 11.66 -10.50
C ARG A 63 -13.52 11.26 -10.78
N GLU A 64 -13.92 11.18 -12.05
CA GLU A 64 -15.28 10.78 -12.42
C GLU A 64 -15.65 9.42 -11.83
N TYR A 65 -14.77 8.42 -11.91
CA TYR A 65 -15.05 7.10 -11.34
C TYR A 65 -15.08 7.08 -9.81
N LEU A 66 -14.14 7.75 -9.13
CA LEU A 66 -13.99 7.63 -7.68
C LEU A 66 -14.84 8.61 -6.87
N ARG A 67 -15.30 9.71 -7.50
CA ARG A 67 -16.03 10.78 -6.81
C ARG A 67 -17.50 10.83 -7.16
N ASP A 68 -17.93 10.21 -8.25
CA ASP A 68 -19.34 10.13 -8.59
C ASP A 68 -20.05 9.17 -7.61
N PRO A 69 -21.04 9.62 -6.82
CA PRO A 69 -21.75 8.77 -5.89
C PRO A 69 -22.56 7.69 -6.64
N ALA A 70 -21.97 6.50 -6.75
CA ALA A 70 -22.66 5.35 -7.32
C ALA A 70 -23.80 4.87 -6.41
N ALA A 71 -24.95 4.63 -7.03
CA ALA A 71 -26.19 4.22 -6.35
C ALA A 71 -26.17 2.77 -5.79
N SER A 72 -25.27 1.90 -6.26
CA SER A 72 -25.17 0.50 -5.80
C SER A 72 -23.73 0.06 -5.57
N TRP A 73 -23.53 -0.93 -4.69
CA TRP A 73 -22.21 -1.47 -4.36
C TRP A 73 -21.51 -2.11 -5.56
N ASN A 74 -22.26 -2.77 -6.46
CA ASN A 74 -21.70 -3.30 -7.72
C ASN A 74 -21.05 -2.18 -8.55
N LYS A 75 -21.74 -1.04 -8.70
CA LYS A 75 -21.23 0.11 -9.43
C LYS A 75 -20.06 0.76 -8.70
N ARG A 76 -20.11 0.87 -7.37
CA ARG A 76 -19.00 1.41 -6.56
C ARG A 76 -17.72 0.60 -6.76
N LEU A 77 -17.78 -0.71 -6.64
CA LEU A 77 -16.62 -1.59 -6.82
C LEU A 77 -16.08 -1.55 -8.26
N LEU A 78 -16.99 -1.53 -9.25
CA LEU A 78 -16.59 -1.44 -10.65
C LEU A 78 -15.93 -0.10 -11.00
N ASN A 79 -16.54 1.01 -10.57
CA ASN A 79 -15.98 2.34 -10.74
C ASN A 79 -14.66 2.47 -9.99
N GLY A 80 -14.57 1.95 -8.76
CA GLY A 80 -13.33 1.90 -7.98
C GLY A 80 -12.18 1.28 -8.77
N TYR A 81 -12.44 0.14 -9.42
CA TYR A 81 -11.44 -0.54 -10.22
C TYR A 81 -10.97 0.29 -11.43
N TYR A 82 -11.89 0.88 -12.20
CA TYR A 82 -11.52 1.72 -13.35
C TYR A 82 -10.90 3.06 -12.94
N GLY A 83 -11.31 3.62 -11.80
CA GLY A 83 -10.70 4.79 -11.19
C GLY A 83 -9.25 4.52 -10.80
N LEU A 84 -8.99 3.37 -10.16
CA LEU A 84 -7.64 2.92 -9.84
C LEU A 84 -6.78 2.69 -11.09
N MET A 85 -7.31 2.06 -12.14
CA MET A 85 -6.60 1.94 -13.42
C MET A 85 -6.20 3.30 -13.98
N SER A 86 -7.09 4.29 -13.88
CA SER A 86 -6.83 5.65 -14.33
C SER A 86 -5.75 6.34 -13.48
N LEU A 87 -5.75 6.14 -12.15
CA LEU A 87 -4.68 6.63 -11.27
C LEU A 87 -3.33 5.96 -11.57
N VAL A 88 -3.30 4.66 -11.82
CA VAL A 88 -2.08 3.94 -12.23
C VAL A 88 -1.54 4.51 -13.54
N GLY A 89 -2.41 4.76 -14.52
CA GLY A 89 -2.05 5.45 -15.77
C GLY A 89 -1.45 6.84 -15.50
N ALA A 90 -2.09 7.65 -14.65
CA ALA A 90 -1.59 8.96 -14.27
C ALA A 90 -0.19 8.89 -13.61
N ILE A 91 0.03 7.93 -12.71
CA ILE A 91 1.33 7.72 -12.05
C ILE A 91 2.42 7.39 -13.08
N MET A 92 2.14 6.45 -13.99
CA MET A 92 3.11 6.04 -15.01
C MET A 92 3.43 7.18 -15.98
N ILE A 93 2.40 7.91 -16.44
CA ILE A 93 2.57 9.02 -17.39
C ILE A 93 3.32 10.19 -16.74
N ALA A 94 3.08 10.46 -15.45
CA ALA A 94 3.71 11.55 -14.70
C ALA A 94 5.24 11.39 -14.53
N ASP A 95 5.77 10.17 -14.69
CA ASP A 95 7.20 9.92 -14.54
C ASP A 95 7.97 10.27 -15.83
N PRO A 96 8.89 11.26 -15.79
CA PRO A 96 9.65 11.68 -16.96
C PRO A 96 10.69 10.63 -17.43
N ARG A 97 11.06 9.67 -16.57
CA ARG A 97 12.10 8.66 -16.86
C ARG A 97 11.64 7.58 -17.82
N ASN A 98 10.32 7.38 -17.95
CA ASN A 98 9.74 6.42 -18.88
C ASN A 98 9.12 7.12 -20.10
N ASP A 99 8.99 6.40 -21.18
CA ASP A 99 8.38 6.87 -22.43
C ASP A 99 6.85 6.68 -22.46
N TYR A 100 6.22 6.41 -21.31
CA TYR A 100 4.80 6.10 -21.20
C TYR A 100 3.93 7.36 -21.35
N ASP A 101 2.96 7.29 -22.27
CA ASP A 101 2.00 8.34 -22.59
C ASP A 101 0.58 7.74 -22.65
N LEU A 102 -0.39 8.55 -23.11
CA LEU A 102 -1.77 8.10 -23.22
C LEU A 102 -1.94 6.92 -24.19
N ALA A 103 -1.26 6.97 -25.34
CA ALA A 103 -1.38 5.92 -26.35
C ALA A 103 -0.85 4.57 -25.84
N LYS A 104 0.28 4.58 -25.13
CA LYS A 104 0.84 3.38 -24.50
C LYS A 104 -0.02 2.87 -23.35
N PHE A 105 -0.59 3.78 -22.56
CA PHE A 105 -1.57 3.40 -21.53
C PHE A 105 -2.78 2.69 -22.13
N GLU A 106 -3.39 3.26 -23.17
CA GLU A 106 -4.54 2.66 -23.85
C GLU A 106 -4.19 1.31 -24.49
N LEU A 107 -3.02 1.21 -25.13
CA LEU A 107 -2.54 -0.06 -25.70
C LEU A 107 -2.37 -1.12 -24.62
N ALA A 108 -1.75 -0.78 -23.48
CA ALA A 108 -1.59 -1.68 -22.35
C ALA A 108 -2.94 -2.14 -21.78
N ALA A 109 -3.88 -1.22 -21.61
CA ALA A 109 -5.22 -1.55 -21.14
C ALA A 109 -5.98 -2.47 -22.13
N LYS A 110 -5.76 -2.30 -23.44
CA LYS A 110 -6.32 -3.17 -24.50
C LYS A 110 -5.72 -4.58 -24.51
N MET A 111 -4.42 -4.71 -24.22
CA MET A 111 -3.74 -6.02 -24.15
C MET A 111 -4.15 -6.82 -22.90
N GLY A 112 -4.75 -6.16 -21.91
CA GLY A 112 -5.33 -6.78 -20.75
C GLY A 112 -4.97 -6.06 -19.45
N HIS A 113 -5.60 -6.48 -18.37
CA HIS A 113 -5.43 -5.84 -17.07
C HIS A 113 -4.12 -6.20 -16.36
N GLY A 114 -3.38 -7.19 -16.87
CA GLY A 114 -2.19 -7.75 -16.23
C GLY A 114 -2.52 -8.82 -15.18
N LEU A 115 -3.80 -9.18 -15.07
CA LEU A 115 -4.36 -10.13 -14.14
C LEU A 115 -5.38 -11.02 -14.83
N ASN A 116 -5.52 -12.24 -14.33
CA ASN A 116 -6.59 -13.16 -14.68
C ASN A 116 -7.05 -13.90 -13.42
N ASN A 117 -8.20 -14.56 -13.48
CA ASN A 117 -8.79 -15.24 -12.34
C ASN A 117 -9.09 -16.71 -12.66
N VAL A 118 -9.11 -17.52 -11.60
CA VAL A 118 -9.50 -18.93 -11.64
C VAL A 118 -10.22 -19.27 -10.34
N ASP A 119 -11.25 -20.11 -10.43
CA ASP A 119 -11.94 -20.62 -9.25
C ASP A 119 -11.34 -21.97 -8.87
N ASP A 120 -10.93 -22.12 -7.62
CA ASP A 120 -10.44 -23.39 -7.08
C ASP A 120 -11.60 -24.21 -6.50
N PRO A 121 -12.00 -25.32 -7.14
CA PRO A 121 -13.11 -26.14 -6.67
C PRO A 121 -12.77 -26.95 -5.40
N HIS A 122 -11.50 -26.99 -4.99
CA HIS A 122 -11.03 -27.78 -3.86
C HIS A 122 -11.05 -27.02 -2.52
N THR A 123 -11.31 -25.71 -2.56
CA THR A 123 -11.33 -24.85 -1.37
C THR A 123 -12.66 -24.10 -1.28
N PRO A 124 -13.16 -23.78 -0.07
CA PRO A 124 -14.35 -22.95 0.08
C PRO A 124 -14.05 -21.46 -0.20
N PHE A 125 -15.11 -20.66 -0.34
CA PHE A 125 -14.99 -19.20 -0.26
C PHE A 125 -14.48 -18.79 1.13
N PRO A 126 -13.64 -17.74 1.25
CA PRO A 126 -13.08 -16.89 0.17
C PRO A 126 -11.88 -17.47 -0.60
N ASP A 127 -11.24 -18.52 -0.07
CA ASP A 127 -9.99 -19.08 -0.62
C ASP A 127 -10.11 -19.59 -2.06
N ALA A 128 -11.30 -20.02 -2.45
CA ALA A 128 -11.65 -20.47 -3.79
C ALA A 128 -11.44 -19.41 -4.88
N GLN A 129 -11.60 -18.12 -4.54
CA GLN A 129 -11.54 -17.04 -5.52
C GLN A 129 -10.10 -16.61 -5.72
N LYS A 130 -9.47 -17.07 -6.80
CA LYS A 130 -8.03 -16.85 -7.04
C LYS A 130 -7.77 -15.92 -8.21
N VAL A 131 -6.75 -15.09 -8.06
CA VAL A 131 -6.22 -14.16 -9.06
C VAL A 131 -4.73 -14.40 -9.24
N TYR A 132 -4.24 -14.26 -10.47
CA TYR A 132 -2.82 -14.41 -10.79
C TYR A 132 -2.37 -13.39 -11.84
N VAL A 133 -1.07 -13.09 -11.82
CA VAL A 133 -0.45 -12.14 -12.75
C VAL A 133 -0.24 -12.81 -14.11
N THR A 134 -0.60 -12.12 -15.19
CA THR A 134 -0.39 -12.60 -16.57
C THR A 134 0.96 -12.17 -17.13
N GLU A 135 1.27 -12.59 -18.35
CA GLU A 135 2.53 -12.24 -19.01
C GLU A 135 2.64 -10.76 -19.41
N ASP A 136 1.53 -10.16 -19.85
CA ASP A 136 1.44 -8.74 -20.20
C ASP A 136 0.14 -8.13 -19.64
N GLY A 137 0.03 -6.81 -19.73
CA GLY A 137 -1.11 -6.00 -19.33
C GLY A 137 -0.70 -4.82 -18.43
N LEU A 138 -1.69 -4.02 -18.03
CA LEU A 138 -1.44 -2.78 -17.30
C LEU A 138 -0.67 -2.98 -15.98
N LEU A 139 -1.08 -3.94 -15.14
CA LEU A 139 -0.38 -4.22 -13.87
C LEU A 139 1.08 -4.62 -14.09
N VAL A 140 1.35 -5.45 -15.10
CA VAL A 140 2.72 -5.91 -15.42
C VAL A 140 3.63 -4.72 -15.76
N ARG A 141 3.11 -3.78 -16.56
CA ARG A 141 3.85 -2.57 -16.94
C ARG A 141 4.03 -1.61 -15.77
N TYR A 142 3.02 -1.52 -14.90
CA TYR A 142 3.13 -0.76 -13.66
C TYR A 142 4.21 -1.35 -12.75
N LEU A 143 4.21 -2.67 -12.50
CA LEU A 143 5.24 -3.36 -11.73
C LEU A 143 6.63 -3.18 -12.34
N ALA A 144 6.76 -3.26 -13.65
CA ALA A 144 8.02 -3.00 -14.35
C ALA A 144 8.52 -1.57 -14.13
N SER A 145 7.63 -0.57 -14.09
CA SER A 145 7.98 0.83 -13.78
C SER A 145 8.48 1.02 -12.33
N LEU A 146 8.13 0.09 -11.44
CA LEU A 146 8.64 0.02 -10.07
C LEU A 146 9.91 -0.83 -9.93
N GLY A 147 10.45 -1.36 -11.04
CA GLY A 147 11.61 -2.25 -11.05
C GLY A 147 11.30 -3.71 -10.67
N VAL A 148 10.02 -4.08 -10.58
CA VAL A 148 9.61 -5.45 -10.23
C VAL A 148 9.48 -6.31 -11.47
N SER A 149 10.31 -7.35 -11.58
CA SER A 149 10.23 -8.33 -12.68
C SER A 149 9.04 -9.26 -12.50
N ASN A 150 8.29 -9.50 -13.58
CA ASN A 150 7.16 -10.43 -13.59
C ASN A 150 7.56 -11.90 -13.85
N ARG A 151 8.84 -12.21 -14.09
CA ARG A 151 9.30 -13.56 -14.48
C ARG A 151 8.82 -14.64 -13.52
N ASP A 152 8.89 -14.35 -12.22
CA ASP A 152 8.54 -15.29 -11.15
C ASP A 152 7.10 -15.09 -10.63
N LEU A 153 6.39 -14.09 -11.17
CA LEU A 153 5.01 -13.75 -10.80
C LEU A 153 4.01 -14.32 -11.80
N LYS A 154 4.41 -14.39 -13.08
CA LYS A 154 3.49 -14.69 -14.18
C LYS A 154 3.03 -16.14 -14.18
N LEU A 155 1.79 -16.33 -14.60
CA LEU A 155 1.18 -17.64 -14.75
C LEU A 155 0.28 -17.68 -15.98
N GLY A 156 0.36 -18.77 -16.75
CA GLY A 156 -0.55 -19.03 -17.85
C GLY A 156 -1.82 -19.72 -17.35
N ARG A 157 -2.97 -19.52 -18.02
CA ARG A 157 -4.25 -20.11 -17.57
C ARG A 157 -4.19 -21.63 -17.33
N LYS A 158 -3.58 -22.37 -18.26
CA LYS A 158 -3.44 -23.84 -18.13
C LYS A 158 -2.56 -24.24 -16.95
N ASP A 159 -1.54 -23.45 -16.63
CA ASP A 159 -0.70 -23.70 -15.47
C ASP A 159 -1.44 -23.37 -14.18
N ALA A 160 -2.31 -22.34 -14.20
CA ALA A 160 -3.12 -21.94 -13.06
C ALA A 160 -4.11 -23.05 -12.70
N GLU A 161 -4.79 -23.58 -13.71
CA GLU A 161 -5.70 -24.71 -13.59
C GLU A 161 -4.99 -25.98 -13.11
N ARG A 162 -3.72 -26.20 -13.48
CA ARG A 162 -2.95 -27.39 -13.09
C ARG A 162 -2.58 -27.40 -11.60
N VAL A 163 -2.36 -26.23 -11.00
CA VAL A 163 -1.92 -26.12 -9.59
C VAL A 163 -3.08 -25.90 -8.61
N LEU A 164 -4.34 -25.92 -9.07
CA LEU A 164 -5.50 -25.88 -8.18
C LEU A 164 -5.49 -27.04 -7.19
N GLY A 165 -5.98 -26.80 -5.97
CA GLY A 165 -5.88 -27.74 -4.85
C GLY A 165 -4.48 -27.89 -4.26
N THR A 166 -3.45 -27.27 -4.83
CA THR A 166 -2.10 -27.22 -4.27
C THR A 166 -1.67 -25.79 -3.91
N PRO A 167 -0.92 -25.57 -2.83
CA PRO A 167 -0.39 -24.25 -2.52
C PRO A 167 0.59 -23.78 -3.61
N ASP A 168 0.25 -22.71 -4.34
CA ASP A 168 1.14 -22.02 -5.26
C ASP A 168 1.16 -20.52 -4.92
N PRO A 169 2.32 -19.94 -4.57
CA PRO A 169 2.40 -18.54 -4.13
C PRO A 169 1.98 -17.54 -5.22
N ARG A 170 1.93 -17.93 -6.49
CA ARG A 170 1.53 -17.08 -7.62
C ARG A 170 0.01 -17.00 -7.79
N LEU A 171 -0.75 -17.86 -7.10
CA LEU A 171 -2.20 -17.78 -7.01
C LEU A 171 -2.60 -17.06 -5.73
N MET A 172 -3.12 -15.85 -5.86
CA MET A 172 -3.56 -15.01 -4.74
C MET A 172 -5.06 -15.26 -4.50
N SER A 173 -5.44 -15.79 -3.34
CA SER A 173 -6.85 -15.90 -2.99
C SER A 173 -7.45 -14.54 -2.59
N LEU A 174 -8.77 -14.41 -2.66
CA LEU A 174 -9.47 -13.22 -2.14
C LEU A 174 -9.16 -13.00 -0.65
N ASP A 175 -9.04 -14.09 0.12
CA ASP A 175 -8.61 -14.04 1.52
C ASP A 175 -7.24 -13.39 1.69
N THR A 176 -6.25 -13.87 0.93
CA THR A 176 -4.89 -13.33 0.95
C THR A 176 -4.88 -11.85 0.58
N LEU A 177 -5.67 -11.46 -0.42
CA LEU A 177 -5.77 -10.07 -0.87
C LEU A 177 -6.39 -9.17 0.19
N LEU A 178 -7.44 -9.62 0.89
CA LEU A 178 -8.07 -8.88 1.99
C LEU A 178 -7.12 -8.77 3.19
N ALA A 179 -6.46 -9.87 3.56
CA ALA A 179 -5.49 -9.91 4.65
C ALA A 179 -4.29 -8.98 4.40
N SER A 180 -3.99 -8.69 3.13
CA SER A 180 -2.87 -7.83 2.70
C SER A 180 -3.14 -6.33 2.83
N ILE A 181 -4.36 -5.90 3.17
CA ILE A 181 -4.71 -4.48 3.32
C ILE A 181 -4.53 -4.05 4.77
N PRO A 182 -3.54 -3.20 5.11
CA PRO A 182 -3.30 -2.78 6.48
C PRO A 182 -4.48 -2.11 7.17
N GLU A 183 -5.25 -1.31 6.43
CA GLU A 183 -6.44 -0.63 6.94
C GLU A 183 -7.53 -1.61 7.36
N LEU A 184 -7.47 -2.88 6.93
CA LEU A 184 -8.40 -3.92 7.32
C LEU A 184 -7.94 -4.73 8.53
N HIS A 185 -6.74 -4.48 9.08
CA HIS A 185 -6.07 -5.37 10.04
C HIS A 185 -7.01 -5.93 11.14
N ASP A 186 -7.71 -5.06 11.86
CA ASP A 186 -8.57 -5.47 12.97
C ASP A 186 -9.88 -6.10 12.48
N LEU A 187 -10.57 -5.44 11.54
CA LEU A 187 -11.84 -5.94 11.01
C LEU A 187 -11.68 -7.28 10.28
N TYR A 188 -10.57 -7.49 9.58
CA TYR A 188 -10.24 -8.76 8.94
C TYR A 188 -10.11 -9.87 9.98
N PHE A 189 -9.41 -9.62 11.09
CA PHE A 189 -9.29 -10.58 12.18
C PHE A 189 -10.65 -10.86 12.81
N ASP A 190 -11.46 -9.83 13.07
CA ASP A 190 -12.80 -9.99 13.65
C ASP A 190 -13.75 -10.81 12.77
N VAL A 191 -13.69 -10.62 11.45
CA VAL A 191 -14.54 -11.32 10.48
C VAL A 191 -14.07 -12.76 10.24
N THR A 192 -12.77 -12.97 10.12
CA THR A 192 -12.22 -14.25 9.63
C THR A 192 -11.63 -15.12 10.72
N GLY A 193 -11.26 -14.55 11.87
CA GLY A 193 -10.43 -15.17 12.89
C GLY A 193 -9.00 -15.48 12.42
N ARG A 194 -8.59 -15.03 11.23
CA ARG A 194 -7.28 -15.30 10.64
C ARG A 194 -6.34 -14.12 10.86
N GLN A 195 -5.05 -14.42 10.94
CA GLN A 195 -4.02 -13.41 11.12
C GLN A 195 -3.89 -12.55 9.85
N PRO A 196 -4.02 -11.21 9.94
CA PRO A 196 -3.74 -10.32 8.82
C PRO A 196 -2.28 -10.41 8.37
N LEU A 197 -2.03 -10.08 7.10
CA LEU A 197 -0.71 -10.01 6.48
C LEU A 197 -0.04 -8.65 6.69
N SER A 198 -0.35 -8.00 7.82
CA SER A 198 0.36 -6.84 8.33
C SER A 198 0.64 -7.03 9.83
N VAL A 199 1.72 -6.41 10.30
CA VAL A 199 2.10 -6.37 11.72
C VAL A 199 2.38 -4.92 12.11
N GLY A 200 1.78 -4.48 13.22
CA GLY A 200 1.99 -3.14 13.77
C GLY A 200 3.43 -2.96 14.26
N VAL A 201 3.99 -1.78 14.08
CA VAL A 201 5.37 -1.44 14.44
C VAL A 201 5.38 -0.20 15.28
N PHE A 202 6.00 -0.29 16.45
CA PHE A 202 6.15 0.85 17.34
C PHE A 202 7.57 0.97 17.85
N PHE A 203 7.96 2.19 18.21
CA PHE A 203 9.25 2.44 18.84
C PHE A 203 9.23 1.86 20.26
N HIS A 204 10.14 0.95 20.58
CA HIS A 204 10.18 0.34 21.90
C HIS A 204 10.94 1.24 22.89
N SER A 205 10.23 2.07 23.65
CA SER A 205 10.84 3.07 24.55
C SER A 205 11.87 2.45 25.49
N ASP A 206 11.50 1.39 26.21
CA ASP A 206 12.30 0.92 27.33
C ASP A 206 13.60 0.25 26.90
N LEU A 207 13.55 -0.56 25.85
CA LEU A 207 14.75 -1.17 25.27
C LEU A 207 15.69 -0.12 24.69
N ASN A 208 15.16 0.87 23.98
CA ASN A 208 15.99 1.93 23.42
C ASN A 208 16.57 2.82 24.52
N TRP A 209 15.80 3.09 25.57
CA TRP A 209 16.26 3.87 26.72
C TRP A 209 17.35 3.13 27.50
N ASN A 210 17.17 1.84 27.78
CA ASN A 210 18.16 1.01 28.47
C ASN A 210 19.42 0.81 27.62
N SER A 211 19.28 0.66 26.30
CA SER A 211 20.42 0.57 25.37
C SER A 211 21.21 1.88 25.29
N ALA A 212 20.54 3.03 25.47
CA ALA A 212 21.17 4.35 25.41
C ALA A 212 21.85 4.78 26.73
N ARG A 213 21.53 4.14 27.85
CA ARG A 213 22.08 4.47 29.17
C ARG A 213 23.56 4.11 29.31
N GLY A 214 24.03 2.99 28.75
CA GLY A 214 25.36 2.47 29.07
C GLY A 214 25.56 2.27 30.59
N ASP A 215 26.71 1.75 31.02
CA ASP A 215 27.01 1.53 32.45
C ASP A 215 27.29 2.84 33.23
N GLU A 216 27.22 4.01 32.60
CA GLU A 216 27.59 5.29 33.22
C GLU A 216 26.34 6.11 33.58
N GLY A 217 26.01 6.13 34.87
CA GLY A 217 24.90 6.91 35.43
C GLY A 217 24.97 8.39 35.03
N GLY A 218 24.03 8.81 34.18
CA GLY A 218 23.92 10.18 33.66
C GLY A 218 22.74 10.96 34.25
N ASP A 219 22.87 12.29 34.29
CA ASP A 219 21.85 13.23 34.77
C ASP A 219 20.61 13.26 33.85
N LEU A 220 19.42 13.37 34.47
CA LEU A 220 18.07 13.26 33.90
C LEU A 220 17.85 14.12 32.64
N VAL A 221 18.49 15.30 32.56
CA VAL A 221 18.39 16.22 31.43
C VAL A 221 19.15 15.68 30.19
N GLY A 222 20.29 15.03 30.40
CA GLY A 222 21.05 14.37 29.34
C GLY A 222 20.32 13.14 28.79
N GLU A 223 19.64 12.40 29.68
CA GLU A 223 18.83 11.24 29.31
C GLU A 223 17.57 11.66 28.51
N PHE A 224 16.88 12.72 28.94
CA PHE A 224 15.73 13.29 28.23
C PHE A 224 16.09 13.80 26.83
N LEU A 225 17.22 14.51 26.69
CA LEU A 225 17.70 14.99 25.38
C LEU A 225 18.15 13.84 24.47
N ARG A 226 18.71 12.74 25.01
CA ARG A 226 19.01 11.53 24.21
C ARG A 226 17.74 10.86 23.69
N ALA A 227 16.70 10.73 24.52
CA ALA A 227 15.44 10.11 24.10
C ALA A 227 14.66 10.92 23.07
N ILE A 228 14.68 12.26 23.16
CA ILE A 228 14.13 13.12 22.11
C ILE A 228 14.89 12.90 20.80
N ARG A 229 16.22 12.79 20.83
CA ARG A 229 17.01 12.54 19.60
C ARG A 229 16.81 11.14 19.03
N LEU A 230 16.51 10.12 19.85
CA LEU A 230 16.13 8.78 19.39
C LEU A 230 14.77 8.77 18.67
N PHE A 231 13.84 9.65 19.08
CA PHE A 231 12.58 9.88 18.37
C PHE A 231 12.78 10.52 16.99
N ASP A 232 13.83 11.34 16.83
CA ASP A 232 14.16 12.09 15.60
C ASP A 232 15.25 11.40 14.73
N ALA A 233 15.65 10.17 15.08
CA ALA A 233 16.51 9.27 14.30
C ALA A 233 17.74 9.90 13.62
N SER A 234 18.40 10.87 14.28
CA SER A 234 19.66 11.50 13.83
C SER A 234 20.81 11.31 14.83
N VAL A 235 20.80 10.23 15.61
CA VAL A 235 21.83 9.97 16.62
C VAL A 235 22.98 9.16 16.03
N GLU A 236 24.14 9.81 15.91
CA GLU A 236 25.44 9.13 15.82
C GLU A 236 25.75 8.48 17.20
N GLU A 237 25.28 7.23 17.34
CA GLU A 237 25.63 6.14 18.28
C GLU A 237 25.04 6.11 19.71
N PRO A 238 24.47 4.94 20.09
CA PRO A 238 25.20 3.97 20.91
C PRO A 238 25.01 2.52 20.41
N ASP A 239 26.05 1.90 19.85
CA ASP A 239 26.06 0.53 19.26
C ASP A 239 24.88 0.15 18.33
N ARG A 240 24.53 1.17 17.52
CA ARG A 240 24.20 1.16 16.08
C ARG A 240 22.86 0.57 15.62
N GLY A 241 21.80 0.69 16.42
CA GLY A 241 20.44 0.36 15.95
C GLY A 241 19.31 0.84 16.85
N VAL A 242 18.08 0.55 16.45
CA VAL A 242 16.86 0.82 17.22
C VAL A 242 16.07 -0.45 17.47
N TRP A 243 15.51 -0.58 18.66
CA TRP A 243 14.55 -1.62 19.00
C TRP A 243 13.14 -1.19 18.61
N LEU A 244 12.45 -2.04 17.85
CA LEU A 244 11.06 -1.83 17.45
C LEU A 244 10.21 -2.97 18.00
N GLY A 245 9.09 -2.63 18.63
CA GLY A 245 8.07 -3.59 19.01
C GLY A 245 7.18 -3.95 17.83
N LEU A 246 6.75 -5.21 17.77
CA LEU A 246 5.92 -5.79 16.72
C LEU A 246 4.64 -6.32 17.35
N ARG A 247 3.50 -5.74 16.98
CA ARG A 247 2.19 -6.09 17.51
C ARG A 247 1.34 -6.78 16.46
N SER A 248 0.70 -7.87 16.85
CA SER A 248 -0.19 -8.68 16.01
C SER A 248 -1.46 -9.03 16.78
N ASN A 249 -2.55 -9.33 16.06
CA ASN A 249 -3.81 -9.77 16.65
C ASN A 249 -3.82 -11.27 17.03
N ALA A 250 -2.93 -12.07 16.46
CA ALA A 250 -2.71 -13.47 16.81
C ALA A 250 -1.31 -13.69 17.39
N ALA A 251 -1.04 -14.94 17.82
CA ALA A 251 0.29 -15.35 18.23
C ALA A 251 1.29 -15.09 17.11
N PHE A 252 2.32 -14.30 17.41
CA PHE A 252 3.31 -13.82 16.45
C PHE A 252 4.70 -14.09 16.99
N ASP A 253 5.48 -14.88 16.26
CA ASP A 253 6.80 -15.35 16.66
C ASP A 253 7.90 -14.91 15.69
N GLU A 254 9.15 -15.23 16.05
CA GLU A 254 10.31 -14.94 15.22
C GLU A 254 10.25 -15.64 13.86
N HIS A 255 9.65 -16.84 13.77
CA HIS A 255 9.56 -17.58 12.52
C HIS A 255 8.66 -16.85 11.52
N ALA A 256 7.48 -16.39 11.96
CA ALA A 256 6.58 -15.57 11.14
C ALA A 256 7.26 -14.24 10.76
N ALA A 257 7.89 -13.56 11.71
CA ALA A 257 8.63 -12.32 11.48
C ALA A 257 9.68 -12.44 10.37
N ARG A 258 10.46 -13.53 10.35
CA ARG A 258 11.52 -13.75 9.35
C ARG A 258 11.01 -14.32 8.03
N SER A 259 10.08 -15.28 8.05
CA SER A 259 9.67 -16.01 6.85
C SER A 259 8.54 -15.34 6.07
N GLN A 260 7.52 -14.85 6.78
CA GLN A 260 6.31 -14.27 6.18
C GLN A 260 6.50 -12.78 5.90
N PHE A 261 6.98 -12.03 6.90
CA PHE A 261 7.14 -10.58 6.81
C PHE A 261 8.53 -10.14 6.32
N ARG A 262 9.53 -11.04 6.38
CA ARG A 262 10.92 -10.79 5.98
C ARG A 262 11.50 -9.53 6.63
N LEU A 263 11.22 -9.37 7.91
CA LEU A 263 11.61 -8.19 8.66
C LEU A 263 13.15 -8.07 8.73
N PRO A 264 13.72 -6.88 8.56
CA PRO A 264 15.17 -6.65 8.46
C PRO A 264 15.87 -6.65 9.83
N PHE A 265 15.31 -7.34 10.84
CA PHE A 265 15.86 -7.32 12.19
C PHE A 265 16.93 -8.41 12.38
N GLU A 266 18.03 -8.04 13.02
CA GLU A 266 19.11 -8.97 13.32
C GLU A 266 18.77 -9.85 14.52
N LYS A 267 18.20 -9.24 15.55
CA LYS A 267 17.88 -9.88 16.84
C LYS A 267 16.41 -9.75 17.15
N TYR A 268 15.88 -10.75 17.84
CA TYR A 268 14.50 -10.78 18.33
C TYR A 268 14.47 -11.14 19.81
N GLN A 269 13.50 -10.58 20.53
CA GLN A 269 13.25 -10.85 21.94
C GLN A 269 11.75 -10.78 22.20
N THR A 270 11.22 -11.75 22.96
CA THR A 270 9.80 -11.75 23.35
C THR A 270 9.61 -10.95 24.63
N TYR A 271 8.60 -10.10 24.64
CA TYR A 271 8.19 -9.27 25.75
C TYR A 271 6.74 -9.53 26.09
N ARG A 272 6.36 -9.12 27.30
CA ARG A 272 4.97 -9.11 27.75
C ARG A 272 4.59 -7.67 28.04
N ASP A 273 3.50 -7.20 27.45
CA ASP A 273 2.95 -5.88 27.71
C ASP A 273 2.35 -5.88 29.12
N ASP A 274 2.82 -4.97 29.98
CA ASP A 274 2.38 -4.88 31.37
C ASP A 274 0.93 -4.38 31.50
N HIS A 275 0.39 -3.71 30.48
CA HIS A 275 -0.95 -3.14 30.49
C HIS A 275 -2.03 -4.17 30.13
N ASP A 276 -1.84 -4.91 29.03
CA ASP A 276 -2.81 -5.89 28.55
C ASP A 276 -2.39 -7.35 28.75
N GLY A 277 -1.16 -7.58 29.23
CA GLY A 277 -0.61 -8.90 29.52
C GLY A 277 -0.27 -9.72 28.28
N ARG A 278 -0.39 -9.18 27.06
CA ARG A 278 -0.13 -9.89 25.81
C ARG A 278 1.36 -9.96 25.52
N GLU A 279 1.78 -11.07 24.94
CA GLU A 279 3.15 -11.20 24.45
C GLU A 279 3.30 -10.52 23.09
N TYR A 280 4.45 -9.87 22.88
CA TYR A 280 4.82 -9.27 21.61
C TYR A 280 6.31 -9.47 21.34
N LEU A 281 6.71 -9.28 20.08
CA LEU A 281 8.08 -9.49 19.65
C LEU A 281 8.78 -8.14 19.47
N ALA A 282 9.96 -7.96 20.05
CA ALA A 282 10.83 -6.82 19.79
C ALA A 282 11.96 -7.21 18.84
N GLY A 283 12.17 -6.45 17.78
CA GLY A 283 13.23 -6.63 16.79
C GLY A 283 14.26 -5.51 16.83
N PHE A 284 15.55 -5.86 16.75
CA PHE A 284 16.64 -4.89 16.64
C PHE A 284 16.94 -4.58 15.17
N LEU A 285 16.75 -3.31 14.78
CA LEU A 285 17.08 -2.78 13.46
C LEU A 285 18.43 -2.06 13.51
N PRO A 286 19.46 -2.55 12.81
CA PRO A 286 20.69 -1.79 12.65
C PRO A 286 20.40 -0.50 11.87
N THR A 287 20.81 0.64 12.40
CA THR A 287 20.66 1.92 11.71
C THR A 287 22.02 2.37 11.21
N SER A 288 22.13 2.66 9.91
CA SER A 288 23.21 3.51 9.42
C SER A 288 22.89 4.96 9.80
N SER A 289 23.93 5.75 10.07
CA SER A 289 23.91 7.04 10.79
C SER A 289 23.07 8.20 10.19
N SER A 290 22.18 7.93 9.22
CA SER A 290 21.43 8.98 8.54
C SER A 290 19.98 8.65 8.15
N ALA A 291 19.44 7.48 8.50
CA ALA A 291 18.11 7.07 8.04
C ALA A 291 17.10 6.92 9.19
N ASN A 292 15.96 7.60 9.06
CA ASN A 292 14.79 7.36 9.92
C ASN A 292 14.41 5.89 9.82
N TRP A 293 14.22 5.21 10.96
CA TRP A 293 13.87 3.79 10.99
C TRP A 293 12.69 3.49 10.08
N LYS A 294 11.65 4.33 10.03
CA LYS A 294 10.49 4.16 9.14
C LYS A 294 10.88 4.04 7.65
N SER A 295 11.89 4.80 7.24
CA SER A 295 12.40 4.76 5.87
C SER A 295 13.30 3.54 5.61
N SER A 296 14.05 3.10 6.63
CA SER A 296 14.92 1.92 6.55
C SER A 296 14.16 0.60 6.59
N THR A 297 13.02 0.60 7.27
CA THR A 297 12.13 -0.56 7.39
C THR A 297 11.29 -0.77 6.13
N GLY A 298 10.97 0.28 5.38
CA GLY A 298 9.90 0.20 4.37
C GLY A 298 8.53 -0.01 5.02
N ALA A 299 8.37 0.45 6.27
CA ALA A 299 7.08 0.41 6.95
C ALA A 299 6.08 1.30 6.23
N TYR A 300 4.86 0.82 6.13
CA TYR A 300 3.71 1.51 5.56
C TYR A 300 2.90 2.17 6.67
N GLY A 301 2.23 3.28 6.37
CA GLY A 301 1.24 3.87 7.25
C GLY A 301 0.32 4.77 6.43
N SER A 302 -0.88 5.00 6.93
CA SER A 302 -1.87 5.88 6.29
C SER A 302 -2.69 6.62 7.35
N ALA A 303 -3.62 7.46 6.91
CA ALA A 303 -4.56 8.09 7.83
C ALA A 303 -5.53 7.08 8.50
N MET A 304 -5.56 5.83 8.05
CA MET A 304 -6.45 4.77 8.54
C MET A 304 -5.71 3.52 9.02
N ALA A 305 -4.37 3.53 8.97
CA ALA A 305 -3.54 2.44 9.44
C ALA A 305 -2.31 3.00 10.15
N ASP A 306 -2.00 2.45 11.31
CA ASP A 306 -0.76 2.74 12.04
C ASP A 306 0.48 2.40 11.20
N THR A 307 1.66 2.71 11.74
CA THR A 307 2.91 2.26 11.11
C THR A 307 2.98 0.73 11.18
N VAL A 308 2.91 0.06 10.04
CA VAL A 308 2.91 -1.40 9.91
C VAL A 308 4.01 -1.88 8.97
N TYR A 309 4.37 -3.15 9.10
CA TYR A 309 4.95 -3.92 8.00
C TYR A 309 3.89 -4.77 7.34
N ALA A 310 3.72 -4.62 6.03
CA ALA A 310 2.89 -5.52 5.22
C ALA A 310 3.76 -6.62 4.59
N ALA A 311 3.30 -7.87 4.67
CA ALA A 311 3.98 -8.97 4.02
C ALA A 311 3.92 -8.81 2.48
N PRO A 312 5.00 -9.13 1.74
CA PRO A 312 4.98 -9.03 0.28
C PRO A 312 3.98 -10.01 -0.34
N LEU A 313 3.09 -9.49 -1.19
CA LEU A 313 2.17 -10.30 -1.98
C LEU A 313 2.94 -11.07 -3.06
N VAL A 314 2.66 -12.38 -3.21
CA VAL A 314 3.46 -13.31 -4.07
C VAL A 314 4.97 -13.24 -3.74
N GLY A 315 5.32 -12.89 -2.50
CA GLY A 315 6.70 -12.80 -2.02
C GLY A 315 7.55 -11.69 -2.64
N ARG A 316 6.98 -10.79 -3.45
CA ARG A 316 7.73 -9.67 -4.09
C ARG A 316 6.95 -8.38 -4.28
N ILE A 317 5.62 -8.41 -4.36
CA ILE A 317 4.81 -7.21 -4.55
C ILE A 317 4.60 -6.54 -3.19
N THR A 318 5.33 -5.47 -2.93
CA THR A 318 5.21 -4.66 -1.70
C THR A 318 4.54 -3.31 -1.94
N ASP A 319 4.32 -2.91 -3.21
CA ASP A 319 3.68 -1.65 -3.52
C ASP A 319 2.17 -1.70 -3.22
N THR A 320 1.72 -0.81 -2.33
CA THR A 320 0.33 -0.76 -1.84
C THR A 320 -0.68 -0.54 -2.96
N ILE A 321 -0.36 0.28 -3.98
CA ILE A 321 -1.25 0.50 -5.12
C ILE A 321 -1.41 -0.78 -5.93
N ALA A 322 -0.34 -1.55 -6.14
CA ALA A 322 -0.40 -2.85 -6.81
C ALA A 322 -1.24 -3.88 -6.02
N VAL A 323 -1.18 -3.89 -4.68
CA VAL A 323 -2.02 -4.74 -3.84
C VAL A 323 -3.50 -4.38 -3.98
N HIS A 324 -3.84 -3.09 -3.87
CA HIS A 324 -5.20 -2.60 -4.13
C HIS A 324 -5.67 -2.93 -5.56
N TYR A 325 -4.78 -2.89 -6.54
CA TYR A 325 -5.10 -3.24 -7.93
C TYR A 325 -5.54 -4.70 -8.03
N CYS A 326 -4.85 -5.61 -7.36
CA CYS A 326 -5.19 -7.03 -7.34
C CYS A 326 -6.55 -7.28 -6.65
N LEU A 327 -6.79 -6.65 -5.50
CA LEU A 327 -8.05 -6.79 -4.77
C LEU A 327 -9.23 -6.16 -5.52
N MET A 328 -9.08 -4.94 -6.04
CA MET A 328 -10.13 -4.30 -6.85
C MET A 328 -10.42 -5.07 -8.12
N TYR A 329 -9.41 -5.67 -8.76
CA TYR A 329 -9.63 -6.56 -9.89
C TYR A 329 -10.48 -7.76 -9.48
N ALA A 330 -10.12 -8.48 -8.41
CA ALA A 330 -10.87 -9.63 -7.90
C ALA A 330 -12.35 -9.27 -7.63
N LEU A 331 -12.58 -8.18 -6.90
CA LEU A 331 -13.93 -7.70 -6.58
C LEU A 331 -14.70 -7.29 -7.86
N SER A 332 -14.03 -6.63 -8.81
CA SER A 332 -14.64 -6.26 -10.09
C SER A 332 -15.09 -7.48 -10.91
N ILE A 333 -14.37 -8.60 -10.81
CA ILE A 333 -14.72 -9.85 -11.49
C ILE A 333 -15.95 -10.46 -10.80
N ILE A 334 -15.95 -10.52 -9.47
CA ILE A 334 -17.06 -11.08 -8.69
C ILE A 334 -18.38 -10.35 -9.03
N VAL A 335 -18.40 -9.01 -8.95
CA VAL A 335 -19.63 -8.23 -9.17
C VAL A 335 -20.13 -8.25 -10.62
N ARG A 336 -19.27 -8.52 -11.60
CA ARG A 336 -19.61 -8.53 -13.03
C ARG A 336 -19.98 -9.93 -13.54
N TYR A 337 -19.24 -10.95 -13.11
CA TYR A 337 -19.25 -12.26 -13.73
C TYR A 337 -19.65 -13.40 -12.78
N ARG A 338 -19.90 -13.10 -11.49
CA ARG A 338 -20.30 -14.07 -10.47
C ARG A 338 -21.52 -13.57 -9.66
N PRO A 339 -22.67 -13.27 -10.31
CA PRO A 339 -23.83 -12.70 -9.63
C PRO A 339 -24.36 -13.58 -8.49
N SER A 340 -24.32 -14.91 -8.63
CA SER A 340 -24.73 -15.83 -7.56
C SER A 340 -23.84 -15.72 -6.33
N LEU A 341 -22.51 -15.68 -6.51
CA LEU A 341 -21.57 -15.49 -5.40
C LEU A 341 -21.73 -14.10 -4.79
N TRP A 342 -21.88 -13.07 -5.62
CA TRP A 342 -22.10 -11.71 -5.13
C TRP A 342 -23.37 -11.61 -4.28
N ARG A 343 -24.46 -12.29 -4.67
CA ARG A 343 -25.67 -12.37 -3.85
C ARG A 343 -25.41 -13.04 -2.50
N GLU A 344 -24.65 -14.15 -2.49
CA GLU A 344 -24.27 -14.81 -1.24
C GLU A 344 -23.42 -13.93 -0.33
N ILE A 345 -22.57 -13.07 -0.92
CA ILE A 345 -21.79 -12.06 -0.20
C ILE A 345 -22.72 -10.95 0.31
N SER A 346 -23.55 -10.35 -0.54
CA SER A 346 -24.27 -9.13 -0.16
C SER A 346 -25.44 -9.36 0.81
N GLU A 347 -26.09 -10.52 0.72
CA GLU A 347 -27.36 -10.81 1.40
C GLU A 347 -27.48 -12.25 1.91
N GLY A 348 -26.45 -13.08 1.69
CA GLY A 348 -26.51 -14.51 1.98
C GLY A 348 -25.53 -14.93 3.06
N ARG A 349 -24.96 -16.13 2.90
CA ARG A 349 -24.14 -16.78 3.92
C ARG A 349 -22.75 -16.17 4.16
N HIS A 350 -22.33 -15.21 3.34
CA HIS A 350 -21.01 -14.56 3.39
C HIS A 350 -21.16 -13.04 3.61
N ASP A 351 -22.21 -12.62 4.34
CA ASP A 351 -22.53 -11.22 4.63
C ASP A 351 -21.53 -10.52 5.55
N ASP A 352 -20.83 -11.31 6.37
CA ASP A 352 -19.62 -10.93 7.09
C ASP A 352 -18.53 -10.35 6.16
N TYR A 353 -18.24 -11.00 5.03
CA TYR A 353 -17.32 -10.47 4.03
C TYR A 353 -17.85 -9.21 3.34
N PHE A 354 -19.17 -9.03 3.26
CA PHE A 354 -19.72 -7.79 2.72
C PHE A 354 -19.44 -6.60 3.64
N ALA A 355 -19.51 -6.77 4.98
CA ALA A 355 -19.07 -5.74 5.91
C ALA A 355 -17.60 -5.37 5.68
N LEU A 356 -16.73 -6.37 5.54
CA LEU A 356 -15.31 -6.19 5.27
C LEU A 356 -15.06 -5.46 3.94
N ILE A 357 -15.75 -5.84 2.86
CA ILE A 357 -15.63 -5.22 1.54
C ILE A 357 -16.11 -3.77 1.55
N LYS A 358 -17.17 -3.45 2.29
CA LYS A 358 -17.65 -2.07 2.43
C LYS A 358 -16.61 -1.20 3.14
N TYR A 359 -16.09 -1.68 4.26
CA TYR A 359 -15.04 -0.96 5.00
C TYR A 359 -13.79 -0.80 4.14
N TYR A 360 -13.37 -1.85 3.43
CA TYR A 360 -12.28 -1.81 2.47
C TYR A 360 -12.47 -0.71 1.43
N PHE A 361 -13.67 -0.60 0.85
CA PHE A 361 -13.93 0.40 -0.16
C PHE A 361 -13.79 1.83 0.38
N GLU A 362 -14.26 2.09 1.60
CA GLU A 362 -14.09 3.39 2.27
C GLU A 362 -12.61 3.70 2.54
N ALA A 363 -11.84 2.71 3.00
CA ALA A 363 -10.39 2.83 3.15
C ALA A 363 -9.70 3.10 1.79
N PHE A 364 -10.08 2.35 0.75
CA PHE A 364 -9.56 2.49 -0.60
C PHE A 364 -9.77 3.90 -1.16
N VAL A 365 -10.97 4.47 -1.08
CA VAL A 365 -11.24 5.82 -1.59
C VAL A 365 -10.60 6.93 -0.75
N ARG A 366 -10.20 6.64 0.49
CA ARG A 366 -9.46 7.56 1.36
C ARG A 366 -7.95 7.52 1.13
N VAL A 367 -7.38 6.33 0.95
CA VAL A 367 -5.93 6.07 0.95
C VAL A 367 -5.33 6.17 -0.45
N VAL A 368 -5.95 5.52 -1.44
CA VAL A 368 -5.36 5.41 -2.78
C VAL A 368 -5.15 6.76 -3.46
N PRO A 369 -6.06 7.75 -3.38
CA PRO A 369 -5.82 9.08 -3.94
C PRO A 369 -4.61 9.79 -3.32
N GLU A 370 -4.35 9.59 -2.04
CA GLU A 370 -3.18 10.15 -1.33
C GLU A 370 -1.88 9.54 -1.85
N LEU A 371 -1.84 8.20 -1.97
CA LEU A 371 -0.70 7.48 -2.54
C LEU A 371 -0.45 7.91 -3.99
N ALA A 372 -1.52 8.06 -4.79
CA ALA A 372 -1.42 8.53 -6.16
C ALA A 372 -0.89 9.97 -6.23
N LEU A 373 -1.36 10.87 -5.37
CA LEU A 373 -0.85 12.24 -5.27
C LEU A 373 0.65 12.26 -4.98
N ALA A 374 1.11 11.48 -3.99
CA ALA A 374 2.52 11.38 -3.64
C ALA A 374 3.37 10.92 -4.83
N ARG A 375 2.91 9.88 -5.54
CA ARG A 375 3.61 9.30 -6.70
C ARG A 375 3.61 10.23 -7.92
N ILE A 376 2.49 10.88 -8.23
CA ILE A 376 2.35 11.83 -9.35
C ILE A 376 3.14 13.12 -9.09
N ALA A 377 3.20 13.58 -7.85
CA ALA A 377 3.96 14.75 -7.47
C ALA A 377 5.47 14.49 -7.30
N ALA A 378 5.88 13.22 -7.18
CA ALA A 378 7.19 12.82 -6.63
C ALA A 378 7.48 13.52 -5.27
N ALA A 379 6.47 13.52 -4.40
CA ALA A 379 6.51 14.24 -3.13
C ALA A 379 6.01 13.35 -1.98
N SER A 380 6.50 13.63 -0.78
CA SER A 380 5.89 13.13 0.46
C SER A 380 4.60 13.90 0.71
N VAL A 381 3.49 13.21 0.96
CA VAL A 381 2.19 13.82 1.27
C VAL A 381 1.87 13.55 2.72
N HIS A 382 1.50 14.60 3.43
CA HIS A 382 1.09 14.55 4.82
C HIS A 382 -0.23 15.29 4.98
N ALA A 383 -1.31 14.54 5.19
CA ALA A 383 -2.66 15.07 5.27
C ALA A 383 -3.24 14.90 6.69
N PHE A 384 -3.48 16.02 7.36
CA PHE A 384 -3.92 16.06 8.75
C PHE A 384 -5.27 16.77 8.90
N GLN A 385 -6.07 16.25 9.83
CA GLN A 385 -7.21 16.99 10.35
C GLN A 385 -6.76 17.91 11.49
N PRO A 386 -7.23 19.18 11.56
CA PRO A 386 -6.95 20.06 12.68
C PRO A 386 -7.24 19.40 14.02
N GLY A 387 -6.33 19.54 14.99
CA GLY A 387 -6.46 18.95 16.32
C GLY A 387 -6.05 17.48 16.44
N SER A 388 -5.63 16.83 15.35
CA SER A 388 -5.01 15.50 15.43
C SER A 388 -3.61 15.59 16.07
N LEU A 389 -3.17 14.50 16.72
CA LEU A 389 -1.88 14.42 17.43
C LEU A 389 -0.67 14.76 16.52
N HIS A 390 -0.83 14.61 15.20
CA HIS A 390 0.21 14.86 14.21
C HIS A 390 0.00 16.15 13.39
N ALA A 391 -1.05 16.92 13.67
CA ALA A 391 -1.25 18.21 13.02
C ALA A 391 -0.15 19.20 13.45
N PRO A 392 0.46 19.95 12.52
CA PRO A 392 1.39 21.02 12.88
C PRO A 392 0.67 22.05 13.76
N SER A 393 1.23 22.31 14.94
CA SER A 393 0.74 23.26 15.95
C SER A 393 0.95 24.71 15.56
#